data_AF-A0A3S1L5W8-F1
#
_entry.id   AF-A0A3S1L5W8-F1
#
_cell.length_a   1.000
_cell.length_b   1.000
_cell.length_c   1.000
_cell.angle_alpha   90.00
_cell.angle_beta   90.00
_cell.angle_gamma   90.00
#
_symmetry.space_group_name_H-M   'P 1'
#
loop_
_entity.id
_entity.type
_entity.pdbx_description
1 polymer ?
#
loop_
_entity_poly.entity_id
_entity_poly.type
_entity_poly.pdbx_seq_one_letter_code
_entity_poly.pdbx_strand_id
1 'polypeptide(L)'
;FTLRKGFPRNLHHLTPGSENVCPTPCLVDGNQDEYFNQHGLIELGIGAIVNQMGVWLGRAAIGTLMDPDHGWEPVMRQGLPDRLIIDADFARSQITDKSGSVWLATKFMKGKDLAGKRSYTLSAHNEFAAAVGNMSAFPFEAESEGRYSGITATVLIWPPNGAITSAVLPETVANLDDLAQRAEAFGCGVEFAKFLDRLQRRWAGKTDDATFPIAVLFGVRRPFRLIGRASTIELLLD
;
A
#
# COMPACT_ATOMS: atom_id res chain seq x y z
N PHE A 1 -0.14 -20.64 -10.71
CA PHE A 1 0.74 -20.32 -11.88
C PHE A 1 1.69 -19.19 -11.49
N THR A 2 2.97 -19.25 -11.86
CA THR A 2 3.96 -18.19 -11.57
C THR A 2 4.70 -17.82 -12.86
N LEU A 3 5.12 -16.55 -12.97
CA LEU A 3 5.95 -16.06 -14.07
C LEU A 3 7.44 -16.23 -13.73
N ARG A 4 8.30 -16.17 -14.74
CA ARG A 4 9.76 -16.32 -14.54
C ARG A 4 10.35 -15.23 -13.63
N LYS A 5 11.47 -15.56 -12.97
CA LYS A 5 12.28 -14.57 -12.25
C LYS A 5 12.73 -13.47 -13.24
N GLY A 6 12.59 -12.21 -12.83
CA GLY A 6 12.92 -11.04 -13.67
C GLY A 6 11.83 -10.63 -14.68
N PHE A 7 10.63 -11.19 -14.62
CA PHE A 7 9.49 -10.66 -15.38
C PHE A 7 9.15 -9.23 -14.90
N PRO A 8 8.83 -8.27 -15.80
CA PRO A 8 8.50 -6.89 -15.41
C PRO A 8 7.36 -6.85 -14.39
N ARG A 9 7.54 -6.08 -13.29
CA ARG A 9 6.58 -6.01 -12.18
C ARG A 9 5.71 -4.75 -12.21
N ASN A 10 6.00 -3.81 -13.10
CA ASN A 10 5.26 -2.56 -13.32
C ASN A 10 4.00 -2.76 -14.18
N LEU A 11 3.31 -3.89 -14.00
CA LEU A 11 2.12 -4.28 -14.76
C LEU A 11 0.95 -4.53 -13.79
N HIS A 12 -0.26 -4.21 -14.25
CA HIS A 12 -1.48 -4.46 -13.48
C HIS A 12 -1.72 -5.96 -13.25
N HIS A 13 -2.45 -6.25 -12.17
CA HIS A 13 -2.81 -7.60 -11.74
C HIS A 13 -1.63 -8.52 -11.42
N LEU A 14 -0.50 -7.99 -10.92
CA LEU A 14 0.59 -8.80 -10.38
C LEU A 14 0.58 -8.78 -8.85
N THR A 15 0.88 -9.92 -8.23
CA THR A 15 1.05 -10.01 -6.77
C THR A 15 2.26 -9.19 -6.30
N PRO A 16 2.16 -8.52 -5.13
CA PRO A 16 3.30 -7.92 -4.45
C PRO A 16 4.47 -8.86 -4.25
N GLY A 17 5.67 -8.30 -4.14
CA GLY A 17 6.84 -9.06 -3.73
C GLY A 17 8.14 -8.51 -4.27
N SER A 18 9.22 -8.83 -3.57
CA SER A 18 10.58 -8.49 -3.99
C SER A 18 10.97 -9.18 -5.29
N GLU A 19 12.06 -8.72 -5.90
CA GLU A 19 12.63 -9.28 -7.13
C GLU A 19 13.01 -10.77 -7.01
N ASN A 20 13.15 -11.27 -5.78
CA ASN A 20 13.49 -12.65 -5.49
C ASN A 20 12.29 -13.61 -5.51
N VAL A 21 11.07 -13.09 -5.53
CA VAL A 21 9.84 -13.89 -5.65
C VAL A 21 9.43 -13.93 -7.13
N CYS A 22 8.88 -15.03 -7.61
CA CYS A 22 8.27 -15.08 -8.93
C CYS A 22 6.91 -14.35 -8.91
N PRO A 23 6.66 -13.36 -9.80
CA PRO A 23 5.37 -12.67 -9.79
C PRO A 23 4.26 -13.61 -10.26
N THR A 24 3.08 -13.46 -9.64
CA THR A 24 1.89 -14.24 -9.98
C THR A 24 0.82 -13.28 -10.52
N PRO A 25 0.27 -13.53 -11.72
CA PRO A 25 -0.86 -12.75 -12.21
C PRO A 25 -2.15 -13.16 -11.52
N CYS A 26 -3.00 -12.17 -11.22
CA CYS A 26 -4.36 -12.35 -10.73
C CYS A 26 -5.26 -12.64 -11.92
N LEU A 27 -5.43 -13.92 -12.25
CA LEU A 27 -6.19 -14.37 -13.42
C LEU A 27 -7.65 -14.67 -13.13
N VAL A 28 -8.03 -14.72 -11.86
CA VAL A 28 -9.39 -15.01 -11.42
C VAL A 28 -9.78 -14.03 -10.34
N ASP A 29 -11.06 -13.70 -10.25
CA ASP A 29 -11.58 -12.93 -9.13
C ASP A 29 -11.60 -13.81 -7.88
N GLY A 30 -10.83 -13.41 -6.87
CA GLY A 30 -10.72 -14.14 -5.60
C GLY A 30 -9.58 -15.16 -5.54
N ASN A 31 -9.74 -16.19 -4.72
CA ASN A 31 -8.69 -17.19 -4.50
C ASN A 31 -8.72 -18.25 -5.62
N GLN A 32 -7.56 -18.57 -6.21
CA GLN A 32 -7.43 -19.66 -7.19
C GLN A 32 -7.88 -21.02 -6.63
N ASP A 33 -7.66 -21.28 -5.34
CA ASP A 33 -8.13 -22.52 -4.70
C ASP A 33 -9.66 -22.59 -4.69
N GLU A 34 -10.33 -21.46 -4.43
CA GLU A 34 -11.77 -21.34 -4.48
C GLU A 34 -12.31 -21.48 -5.90
N TYR A 35 -11.63 -20.87 -6.88
CA TYR A 35 -11.94 -21.03 -8.30
C TYR A 35 -11.90 -22.50 -8.74
N PHE A 36 -10.86 -23.25 -8.35
CA PHE A 36 -10.77 -24.68 -8.70
C PHE A 36 -11.80 -25.55 -7.97
N ASN A 37 -12.20 -25.17 -6.76
CA ASN A 37 -13.31 -25.82 -6.07
C ASN A 37 -14.64 -25.63 -6.82
N GLN A 38 -14.85 -24.48 -7.47
CA GLN A 38 -16.08 -24.17 -8.19
C GLN A 38 -16.11 -24.73 -9.63
N HIS A 39 -14.97 -24.74 -10.33
CA HIS A 39 -14.92 -25.02 -11.78
C HIS A 39 -14.26 -26.36 -12.18
N GLY A 40 -13.68 -27.09 -11.21
CA GLY A 40 -13.02 -28.38 -11.46
C GLY A 40 -11.68 -28.27 -12.19
N LEU A 41 -10.79 -29.24 -11.97
CA LEU A 41 -9.38 -29.14 -12.37
C LEU A 41 -9.08 -29.44 -13.84
N ILE A 42 -9.89 -30.24 -14.54
CA ILE A 42 -9.32 -31.01 -15.67
C ILE A 42 -9.67 -30.44 -17.07
N GLU A 43 -10.83 -29.79 -17.27
CA GLU A 43 -11.19 -29.27 -18.61
C GLU A 43 -11.57 -27.79 -18.61
N LEU A 44 -12.48 -27.36 -17.73
CA LEU A 44 -12.95 -25.96 -17.72
C LEU A 44 -12.01 -25.04 -16.93
N GLY A 45 -11.53 -25.46 -15.76
CA GLY A 45 -10.72 -24.61 -14.88
C GLY A 45 -9.32 -24.28 -15.43
N ILE A 46 -8.50 -25.29 -15.73
CA ILE A 46 -7.14 -25.05 -16.25
C ILE A 46 -7.17 -24.38 -17.62
N GLY A 47 -8.06 -24.83 -18.52
CA GLY A 47 -8.21 -24.25 -19.85
C GLY A 47 -8.57 -22.76 -19.79
N ALA A 48 -9.51 -22.39 -18.92
CA ALA A 48 -9.90 -21.00 -18.71
C ALA A 48 -8.76 -20.15 -18.13
N ILE A 49 -7.99 -20.68 -17.16
CA ILE A 49 -6.84 -19.94 -16.60
C ILE A 49 -5.74 -19.74 -17.65
N VAL A 50 -5.43 -20.76 -18.46
CA VAL A 50 -4.44 -20.64 -19.54
C VAL A 50 -4.91 -19.63 -20.60
N ASN A 51 -6.19 -19.66 -20.96
CA ASN A 51 -6.77 -18.67 -21.87
C ASN A 51 -6.67 -17.25 -21.29
N GLN A 52 -7.03 -17.08 -20.02
CA GLN A 52 -6.97 -15.78 -19.34
C GLN A 52 -5.53 -15.27 -19.21
N MET A 53 -4.56 -16.16 -18.98
CA MET A 53 -3.13 -15.84 -19.04
C MET A 53 -2.74 -15.34 -20.43
N GLY A 54 -3.20 -16.00 -21.50
CA GLY A 54 -2.93 -15.58 -22.88
C GLY A 54 -3.50 -14.18 -23.17
N VAL A 55 -4.74 -13.92 -22.77
CA VAL A 55 -5.37 -12.60 -22.88
C VAL A 55 -4.60 -11.55 -22.09
N TRP A 56 -4.24 -11.85 -20.83
CA TRP A 56 -3.48 -10.95 -19.98
C TRP A 56 -2.11 -10.63 -20.58
N LEU A 57 -1.36 -11.63 -21.03
CA LEU A 57 -0.06 -11.44 -21.69
C LEU A 57 -0.18 -10.62 -22.98
N GLY A 58 -1.22 -10.89 -23.78
CA GLY A 58 -1.50 -10.12 -24.99
C GLY A 58 -1.71 -8.64 -24.69
N ARG A 59 -2.57 -8.33 -23.71
CA ARG A 59 -2.83 -6.95 -23.25
C ARG A 59 -1.59 -6.30 -22.61
N ALA A 60 -0.82 -7.05 -21.83
CA ALA A 60 0.42 -6.59 -21.22
C ALA A 60 1.46 -6.18 -22.29
N ALA A 61 1.58 -6.96 -23.36
CA ALA A 61 2.53 -6.70 -24.44
C ALA A 61 2.24 -5.42 -25.22
N ILE A 62 0.97 -5.04 -25.35
CA ILE A 62 0.55 -3.81 -26.06
C ILE A 62 0.21 -2.64 -25.11
N GLY A 63 0.40 -2.81 -23.81
CA GLY A 63 0.16 -1.75 -22.81
C GLY A 63 -1.32 -1.44 -22.55
N THR A 64 -2.24 -2.35 -22.86
CA THR A 64 -3.70 -2.17 -22.71
C THR A 64 -4.27 -3.00 -21.56
N LEU A 65 -3.48 -3.25 -20.52
CA LEU A 65 -4.00 -3.87 -19.30
C LEU A 65 -4.99 -2.97 -18.58
N MET A 66 -4.80 -1.64 -18.69
CA MET A 66 -5.66 -0.63 -18.09
C MET A 66 -6.46 0.07 -19.18
N ASP A 67 -7.74 0.31 -18.89
CA ASP A 67 -8.67 1.02 -19.75
C ASP A 67 -9.05 2.36 -19.10
N PRO A 68 -8.66 3.51 -19.67
CA PRO A 68 -9.01 4.83 -19.14
C PRO A 68 -10.52 5.08 -18.98
N ASP A 69 -11.35 4.44 -19.83
CA ASP A 69 -12.81 4.60 -19.77
C ASP A 69 -13.41 3.85 -18.57
N HIS A 70 -12.78 2.75 -18.14
CA HIS A 70 -13.16 2.02 -16.92
C HIS A 70 -12.57 2.62 -15.65
N GLY A 71 -11.44 3.32 -15.77
CA GLY A 71 -10.78 4.01 -14.67
C GLY A 71 -9.52 3.30 -14.18
N TRP A 72 -8.85 3.95 -13.24
CA TRP A 72 -7.56 3.52 -12.72
C TRP A 72 -7.76 2.41 -11.71
N GLU A 73 -7.21 1.24 -12.01
CA GLU A 73 -7.19 0.12 -11.09
C GLU A 73 -6.12 0.32 -10.01
N PRO A 74 -6.50 0.30 -8.72
CA PRO A 74 -5.55 0.40 -7.63
C PRO A 74 -4.49 -0.70 -7.68
N VAL A 75 -3.31 -0.40 -7.15
CA VAL A 75 -2.21 -1.38 -7.06
C VAL A 75 -2.65 -2.56 -6.19
N MET A 76 -2.42 -3.77 -6.70
CA MET A 76 -2.77 -5.00 -6.00
C MET A 76 -1.87 -5.18 -4.78
N ARG A 77 -2.47 -5.18 -3.59
CA ARG A 77 -1.76 -5.39 -2.30
C ARG A 77 -2.23 -6.63 -1.54
N GLN A 78 -3.03 -7.47 -2.18
CA GLN A 78 -3.47 -8.73 -1.59
C GLN A 78 -2.26 -9.63 -1.28
N GLY A 79 -2.31 -10.30 -0.13
CA GLY A 79 -1.25 -11.20 0.32
C GLY A 79 -0.17 -10.55 1.20
N LEU A 80 -0.13 -9.21 1.32
CA LEU A 80 0.69 -8.56 2.34
C LEU A 80 0.09 -8.81 3.74
N PRO A 81 0.91 -9.03 4.79
CA PRO A 81 0.42 -9.39 6.12
C PRO A 81 -0.13 -8.18 6.90
N ASP A 82 0.43 -6.99 6.66
CA ASP A 82 0.09 -5.78 7.40
C ASP A 82 -1.14 -5.06 6.81
N ARG A 83 -1.88 -4.38 7.67
CA ARG A 83 -3.17 -3.75 7.34
C ARG A 83 -3.27 -2.36 7.96
N LEU A 84 -3.78 -1.42 7.19
CA LEU A 84 -4.26 -0.13 7.68
C LEU A 84 -5.76 -0.04 7.46
N ILE A 85 -6.50 0.24 8.53
CA ILE A 85 -7.92 0.56 8.53
C ILE A 85 -8.01 2.08 8.68
N ILE A 86 -8.63 2.74 7.71
CA ILE A 86 -8.76 4.19 7.65
C ILE A 86 -10.04 4.57 6.91
N ASP A 87 -10.66 5.68 7.30
CA ASP A 87 -11.68 6.32 6.49
C ASP A 87 -11.03 6.98 5.27
N ALA A 88 -11.24 6.37 4.11
CA ALA A 88 -10.63 6.81 2.87
C ALA A 88 -11.16 8.17 2.40
N ASP A 89 -12.40 8.54 2.75
CA ASP A 89 -12.98 9.81 2.34
C ASP A 89 -12.47 10.94 3.23
N PHE A 90 -12.36 10.69 4.54
CA PHE A 90 -11.66 11.60 5.44
C PHE A 90 -10.22 11.82 4.99
N ALA A 91 -9.45 10.75 4.72
CA ALA A 91 -8.07 10.87 4.25
C ALA A 91 -7.97 11.69 2.95
N ARG A 92 -8.82 11.42 1.95
CA ARG A 92 -8.83 12.18 0.69
C ARG A 92 -9.20 13.65 0.89
N SER A 93 -10.10 13.96 1.82
CA SER A 93 -10.48 15.35 2.11
C SER A 93 -9.35 16.20 2.70
N GLN A 94 -8.27 15.58 3.21
CA GLN A 94 -7.09 16.30 3.69
C GLN A 94 -6.14 16.72 2.56
N ILE A 95 -6.28 16.13 1.38
CA ILE A 95 -5.36 16.34 0.26
C ILE A 95 -5.74 17.62 -0.46
N THR A 96 -4.77 18.53 -0.56
CA THR A 96 -4.93 19.85 -1.21
C THR A 96 -4.10 19.93 -2.48
N ASP A 97 -4.25 21.02 -3.24
CA ASP A 97 -3.49 21.24 -4.48
C ASP A 97 -1.99 21.46 -4.27
N LYS A 98 -1.57 21.78 -3.04
CA LYS A 98 -0.16 21.92 -2.65
C LYS A 98 0.35 20.59 -2.10
N SER A 99 1.66 20.37 -2.16
CA SER A 99 2.27 19.26 -1.41
C SER A 99 2.01 19.43 0.08
N GLY A 100 1.84 18.32 0.78
CA GLY A 100 1.64 18.38 2.23
C GLY A 100 1.68 17.01 2.89
N SER A 101 1.60 17.06 4.22
CA SER A 101 1.41 15.88 5.05
C SER A 101 0.59 16.18 6.30
N VAL A 102 -0.20 15.20 6.76
CA VAL A 102 -0.87 15.22 8.07
C VAL A 102 -0.57 13.94 8.83
N TRP A 103 -0.69 14.02 10.15
CA TRP A 103 -0.49 12.88 11.06
C TRP A 103 -1.84 12.53 11.67
N LEU A 104 -2.24 11.27 11.49
CA LEU A 104 -3.49 10.75 12.01
C LEU A 104 -3.22 9.94 13.29
N ALA A 105 -4.03 10.18 14.31
CA ALA A 105 -4.00 9.39 15.53
C ALA A 105 -4.31 7.93 15.17
N THR A 106 -3.40 7.01 15.52
CA THR A 106 -3.50 5.62 15.08
C THR A 106 -3.32 4.68 16.27
N LYS A 107 -4.14 3.65 16.35
CA LYS A 107 -3.88 2.51 17.23
C LYS A 107 -3.29 1.38 16.41
N PHE A 108 -2.40 0.60 16.99
CA PHE A 108 -1.90 -0.60 16.35
C PHE A 108 -2.11 -1.83 17.22
N MET A 109 -2.16 -2.97 16.57
CA MET A 109 -2.13 -4.29 17.18
C MET A 109 -1.17 -5.17 16.39
N LYS A 110 -0.29 -5.87 17.10
CA LYS A 110 0.58 -6.91 16.57
C LYS A 110 -0.11 -8.25 16.72
N GLY A 111 -0.22 -8.99 15.63
CA GLY A 111 -0.81 -10.31 15.59
C GLY A 111 0.01 -11.28 14.75
N LYS A 112 -0.66 -12.35 14.34
CA LYS A 112 -0.19 -13.28 13.32
C LYS A 112 -1.22 -13.36 12.20
N ASP A 113 -0.77 -13.49 10.96
CA ASP A 113 -1.63 -13.83 9.84
C ASP A 113 -2.08 -15.29 9.89
N LEU A 114 -2.92 -15.70 8.92
CA LEU A 114 -3.41 -17.09 8.81
C LEU A 114 -2.28 -18.12 8.63
N ALA A 115 -1.10 -17.70 8.15
CA ALA A 115 0.09 -18.53 7.98
C ALA A 115 1.01 -18.49 9.22
N GLY A 116 0.60 -17.84 10.31
CA GLY A 116 1.37 -17.70 11.53
C GLY A 116 2.52 -16.69 11.46
N LYS A 117 2.67 -15.94 10.36
CA LYS A 117 3.68 -14.88 10.22
C LYS A 117 3.24 -13.64 10.97
N ARG A 118 4.21 -12.88 11.49
CA ARG A 118 3.96 -11.61 12.17
C ARG A 118 3.18 -10.66 11.25
N SER A 119 2.14 -10.04 11.79
CA SER A 119 1.36 -9.00 11.12
C SER A 119 1.08 -7.83 12.07
N TYR A 120 0.89 -6.65 11.49
CA TYR A 120 0.43 -5.45 12.18
C TYR A 120 -0.88 -4.97 11.56
N THR A 121 -1.87 -4.72 12.42
CA THR A 121 -3.11 -4.02 12.05
C THR A 121 -3.08 -2.65 12.69
N LEU A 122 -3.15 -1.62 11.86
CA LEU A 122 -3.24 -0.23 12.27
C LEU A 122 -4.66 0.28 12.01
N SER A 123 -5.19 1.09 12.92
CA SER A 123 -6.49 1.75 12.79
C SER A 123 -6.28 3.25 12.96
N ALA A 124 -6.29 3.98 11.85
CA ALA A 124 -6.21 5.44 11.84
C ALA A 124 -7.60 6.03 12.10
N HIS A 125 -7.66 6.96 13.05
CA HIS A 125 -8.88 7.66 13.41
C HIS A 125 -9.04 8.93 12.55
N ASN A 126 -10.27 9.44 12.45
CA ASN A 126 -10.59 10.72 11.79
C ASN A 126 -10.20 11.92 12.66
N GLU A 127 -9.08 11.80 13.33
CA GLU A 127 -8.56 12.76 14.28
C GLU A 127 -7.08 12.92 13.99
N PHE A 128 -6.65 14.17 13.94
CA PHE A 128 -5.23 14.41 13.89
C PHE A 128 -4.60 13.94 15.20
N ALA A 129 -3.41 13.37 15.07
CA ALA A 129 -2.50 13.16 16.18
C ALA A 129 -2.47 14.43 17.04
N ALA A 130 -2.87 14.39 18.33
CA ALA A 130 -2.96 15.56 19.24
C ALA A 130 -1.69 16.46 19.25
N ALA A 131 -0.59 15.88 18.78
CA ALA A 131 0.69 16.48 18.40
C ALA A 131 0.70 17.54 17.27
N VAL A 132 -0.38 17.91 16.56
CA VAL A 132 -0.26 18.86 15.43
C VAL A 132 0.20 20.27 15.86
N GLY A 133 -0.03 20.68 17.11
CA GLY A 133 0.52 21.92 17.68
C GLY A 133 1.71 21.72 18.64
N ASN A 134 1.71 20.62 19.39
CA ASN A 134 2.77 20.27 20.34
C ASN A 134 3.12 18.79 20.23
N MET A 135 4.10 18.51 19.37
CA MET A 135 4.50 17.15 18.99
C MET A 135 5.12 16.31 20.12
N SER A 136 5.28 16.85 21.34
CA SER A 136 5.86 16.14 22.49
C SER A 136 4.97 15.03 23.07
N ALA A 137 3.64 15.10 22.88
CA ALA A 137 2.66 14.25 23.57
C ALA A 137 2.21 13.02 22.74
N PHE A 138 3.16 12.31 22.12
CA PHE A 138 2.84 11.02 21.47
C PHE A 138 3.39 9.90 22.33
N PRO A 139 2.63 9.39 23.31
CA PRO A 139 3.04 8.26 24.14
C PRO A 139 2.94 6.98 23.32
N PHE A 140 4.06 6.28 23.18
CA PHE A 140 4.12 4.92 22.63
C PHE A 140 4.11 3.95 23.80
N GLU A 141 3.00 3.88 24.52
CA GLU A 141 2.88 2.95 25.64
C GLU A 141 2.64 1.54 25.10
N ALA A 142 3.59 0.63 25.38
CA ALA A 142 3.48 -0.79 25.07
C ALA A 142 2.69 -1.49 26.19
N GLU A 143 1.52 -2.05 25.87
CA GLU A 143 0.74 -2.83 26.84
C GLU A 143 1.07 -4.33 26.77
N SER A 144 2.04 -4.79 27.58
CA SER A 144 2.26 -6.18 28.06
C SER A 144 2.45 -7.36 27.04
N GLU A 145 2.86 -8.53 27.56
CA GLU A 145 3.35 -9.68 26.78
C GLU A 145 2.27 -10.53 26.08
N GLY A 146 2.56 -10.92 24.83
CA GLY A 146 1.86 -11.97 24.07
C GLY A 146 0.89 -11.46 22.99
N ARG A 147 0.31 -10.27 23.18
CA ARG A 147 -0.46 -9.50 22.19
C ARG A 147 -0.17 -8.01 22.43
N TYR A 148 0.56 -7.39 21.51
CA TYR A 148 0.96 -5.99 21.68
C TYR A 148 -0.05 -5.09 21.00
N SER A 149 -0.71 -4.22 21.74
CA SER A 149 -1.42 -3.07 21.20
C SER A 149 -0.88 -1.79 21.80
N GLY A 150 -1.05 -0.69 21.08
CA GLY A 150 -0.60 0.61 21.55
C GLY A 150 -1.02 1.74 20.62
N ILE A 151 -0.53 2.93 20.93
CA ILE A 151 -0.75 4.14 20.16
C ILE A 151 0.46 4.36 19.24
N THR A 152 0.18 4.69 17.99
CA THR A 152 1.15 5.06 16.96
C THR A 152 0.53 6.10 16.01
N ALA A 153 1.21 6.41 14.91
CA ALA A 153 0.75 7.36 13.92
C ALA A 153 0.69 6.74 12.53
N THR A 154 -0.20 7.31 11.73
CA THR A 154 -0.21 7.17 10.27
C THR A 154 0.11 8.54 9.72
N VAL A 155 1.13 8.64 8.86
CA VAL A 155 1.39 9.87 8.11
C VAL A 155 0.72 9.75 6.75
N LEU A 156 -0.15 10.69 6.41
CA LEU A 156 -0.68 10.86 5.07
C LEU A 156 0.16 11.91 4.36
N ILE A 157 0.76 11.57 3.23
CA ILE A 157 1.66 12.43 2.44
C ILE A 157 1.13 12.52 1.02
N TRP A 158 1.09 13.72 0.44
CA TRP A 158 0.61 13.90 -0.93
C TRP A 158 1.44 14.92 -1.71
N PRO A 159 1.49 14.77 -3.04
CA PRO A 159 2.22 15.67 -3.91
C PRO A 159 1.31 16.82 -4.40
N PRO A 160 1.86 17.88 -5.02
CA PRO A 160 1.04 18.95 -5.57
C PRO A 160 0.18 18.47 -6.75
N ASN A 161 -0.86 19.22 -7.12
CA ASN A 161 -1.86 18.80 -8.12
C ASN A 161 -1.27 18.33 -9.47
N GLY A 162 -0.16 18.93 -9.92
CA GLY A 162 0.50 18.57 -11.18
C GLY A 162 1.37 17.32 -11.16
N ALA A 163 1.63 16.73 -9.99
CA ALA A 163 2.46 15.52 -9.87
C ALA A 163 1.61 14.27 -10.10
N ILE A 164 1.31 13.99 -11.36
CA ILE A 164 0.47 12.86 -11.80
C ILE A 164 1.36 11.63 -12.03
N THR A 165 1.01 10.52 -11.38
CA THR A 165 1.68 9.23 -11.57
C THR A 165 0.83 8.32 -12.47
N SER A 166 1.20 8.22 -13.75
CA SER A 166 0.59 7.32 -14.73
C SER A 166 1.21 5.93 -14.80
N ALA A 167 2.35 5.72 -14.12
CA ALA A 167 3.00 4.43 -14.05
C ALA A 167 2.47 3.59 -12.87
N VAL A 168 2.41 2.28 -13.08
CA VAL A 168 2.28 1.30 -12.00
C VAL A 168 3.66 1.08 -11.40
N LEU A 169 3.80 1.35 -10.11
CA LEU A 169 5.03 1.03 -9.40
C LEU A 169 4.86 -0.34 -8.72
N PRO A 170 5.82 -1.25 -8.87
CA PRO A 170 5.73 -2.57 -8.29
C PRO A 170 5.89 -2.53 -6.78
N GLU A 171 5.14 -3.35 -6.05
CA GLU A 171 5.27 -3.44 -4.58
C GLU A 171 6.53 -4.19 -4.16
N THR A 172 7.63 -3.44 -4.11
CA THR A 172 8.99 -3.90 -3.83
C THR A 172 9.63 -3.24 -2.60
N VAL A 173 8.93 -2.32 -1.93
CA VAL A 173 9.45 -1.61 -0.75
C VAL A 173 9.75 -2.61 0.36
N ALA A 174 11.02 -2.68 0.78
CA ALA A 174 11.48 -3.56 1.85
C ALA A 174 12.23 -2.82 2.96
N ASN A 175 12.74 -1.62 2.67
CA ASN A 175 13.49 -0.80 3.61
C ASN A 175 13.16 0.69 3.46
N LEU A 176 13.76 1.52 4.31
CA LEU A 176 13.50 2.96 4.34
C LEU A 176 13.99 3.69 3.09
N ASP A 177 15.07 3.24 2.47
CA ASP A 177 15.60 3.83 1.24
C ASP A 177 14.67 3.53 0.05
N ASP A 178 14.15 2.31 -0.04
CA ASP A 178 13.12 1.95 -1.04
C ASP A 178 11.87 2.83 -0.87
N LEU A 179 11.47 3.07 0.39
CA LEU A 179 10.32 3.92 0.72
C LEU A 179 10.59 5.39 0.35
N ALA A 180 11.82 5.88 0.53
CA ALA A 180 12.23 7.22 0.11
C ALA A 180 12.17 7.36 -1.42
N GLN A 181 12.72 6.40 -2.16
CA GLN A 181 12.66 6.36 -3.62
C GLN A 181 11.21 6.28 -4.11
N ARG A 182 10.36 5.51 -3.42
CA ARG A 182 8.93 5.44 -3.71
C ARG A 182 8.24 6.78 -3.51
N ALA A 183 8.55 7.49 -2.42
CA ALA A 183 8.03 8.83 -2.20
C ALA A 183 8.45 9.80 -3.31
N GLU A 184 9.71 9.74 -3.77
CA GLU A 184 10.18 10.54 -4.91
C GLU A 184 9.42 10.23 -6.20
N ALA A 185 9.22 8.95 -6.50
CA ALA A 185 8.48 8.51 -7.68
C ALA A 185 7.03 9.00 -7.71
N PHE A 186 6.41 9.21 -6.54
CA PHE A 186 5.07 9.81 -6.41
C PHE A 186 5.07 11.34 -6.33
N GLY A 187 6.24 12.00 -6.36
CA GLY A 187 6.35 13.46 -6.16
C GLY A 187 6.19 13.90 -4.70
N CYS A 188 6.22 12.96 -3.76
CA CYS A 188 6.11 13.16 -2.31
C CYS A 188 7.47 13.33 -1.61
N GLY A 189 8.60 13.21 -2.32
CA GLY A 189 9.94 13.14 -1.73
C GLY A 189 10.27 14.27 -0.76
N VAL A 190 9.92 15.52 -1.08
CA VAL A 190 10.17 16.68 -0.20
C VAL A 190 9.40 16.56 1.12
N GLU A 191 8.13 16.17 1.07
CA GLU A 191 7.31 16.03 2.28
C GLU A 191 7.71 14.79 3.09
N PHE A 192 8.12 13.72 2.41
CA PHE A 192 8.65 12.52 3.05
C PHE A 192 9.98 12.80 3.79
N ALA A 193 10.89 13.56 3.18
CA ALA A 193 12.14 13.97 3.83
C ALA A 193 11.87 14.81 5.09
N LYS A 194 10.92 15.76 5.03
CA LYS A 194 10.48 16.53 6.21
C LYS A 194 9.87 15.64 7.29
N PHE A 195 9.10 14.63 6.89
CA PHE A 195 8.54 13.63 7.81
C PHE A 195 9.66 12.87 8.54
N LEU A 196 10.66 12.36 7.81
CA LEU A 196 11.79 11.63 8.40
C LEU A 196 12.63 12.50 9.33
N ASP A 197 12.95 13.73 8.93
CA ASP A 197 13.71 14.66 9.77
C ASP A 197 12.95 14.98 11.07
N ARG A 198 11.62 15.18 11.01
CA ARG A 198 10.78 15.35 12.22
C ARG A 198 10.80 14.10 13.11
N LEU A 199 10.75 12.91 12.50
CA LEU A 199 10.81 11.64 13.22
C LEU A 199 12.18 11.46 13.91
N GLN A 200 13.27 11.75 13.19
CA GLN A 200 14.64 11.64 13.70
C GLN A 200 14.88 12.60 14.88
N ARG A 201 14.51 13.87 14.75
CA ARG A 201 14.65 14.86 15.85
C ARG A 201 13.89 14.44 17.10
N ARG A 202 12.74 13.78 16.93
CA ARG A 202 11.92 13.28 18.05
C ARG A 202 12.59 12.11 18.78
N TRP A 203 13.25 11.24 18.02
CA TRP A 203 13.99 10.08 18.54
C TRP A 203 15.41 10.40 18.98
N ALA A 204 15.90 11.61 18.73
CA ALA A 204 17.22 12.03 19.16
C ALA A 204 17.38 11.83 20.68
N GLY A 205 18.34 10.99 21.06
CA GLY A 205 18.62 10.66 22.46
C GLY A 205 17.61 9.74 23.15
N LYS A 206 16.66 9.14 22.40
CA LYS A 206 15.72 8.14 22.90
C LYS A 206 16.07 6.77 22.35
N THR A 207 16.20 5.79 23.23
CA THR A 207 16.33 4.37 22.88
C THR A 207 15.23 3.60 23.57
N ASP A 208 14.54 2.76 22.83
CA ASP A 208 13.51 1.87 23.35
C ASP A 208 13.71 0.50 22.67
N ASP A 209 13.54 -0.58 23.43
CA ASP A 209 13.60 -1.94 22.92
C ASP A 209 12.28 -2.32 22.21
N ALA A 210 11.22 -1.53 22.40
CA ALA A 210 9.94 -1.73 21.74
C ALA A 210 9.98 -1.32 20.25
N THR A 211 9.51 -2.22 19.38
CA THR A 211 9.23 -1.93 17.96
C THR A 211 7.75 -1.56 17.79
N PHE A 212 7.47 -0.32 17.40
CA PHE A 212 6.12 0.15 17.04
C PHE A 212 6.05 0.47 15.53
N PRO A 213 4.97 0.08 14.84
CA PRO A 213 4.80 0.35 13.42
C PRO A 213 4.34 1.81 13.21
N ILE A 214 4.86 2.48 12.18
CA ILE A 214 4.33 3.76 11.68
C ILE A 214 3.88 3.50 10.25
N ALA A 215 2.61 3.79 9.93
CA ALA A 215 2.12 3.66 8.57
C ALA A 215 2.44 4.91 7.75
N VAL A 216 2.96 4.72 6.53
CA VAL A 216 3.12 5.80 5.55
C VAL A 216 2.06 5.61 4.47
N LEU A 217 1.17 6.58 4.33
CA LEU A 217 0.09 6.56 3.36
C LEU A 217 0.33 7.66 2.32
N PHE A 218 0.52 7.28 1.06
CA PHE A 218 0.64 8.22 -0.05
C PHE A 218 -0.71 8.49 -0.71
N GLY A 219 -1.07 9.77 -0.83
CA GLY A 219 -2.17 10.25 -1.65
C GLY A 219 -1.71 10.50 -3.08
N VAL A 220 -1.63 9.44 -3.89
CA VAL A 220 -1.08 9.48 -5.25
C VAL A 220 -2.13 9.97 -6.25
N ARG A 221 -1.77 10.97 -7.05
CA ARG A 221 -2.63 11.52 -8.10
C ARG A 221 -2.51 10.69 -9.37
N ARG A 222 -3.63 10.15 -9.85
CA ARG A 222 -3.71 9.30 -11.04
C ARG A 222 -4.24 10.08 -12.25
N PRO A 223 -3.88 9.67 -13.48
CA PRO A 223 -4.26 10.37 -14.70
C PRO A 223 -5.78 10.38 -14.94
N PHE A 224 -6.52 9.44 -14.37
CA PHE A 224 -7.97 9.35 -14.47
C PHE A 224 -8.56 8.79 -13.17
N ARG A 225 -9.90 8.78 -13.09
CA ARG A 225 -10.64 8.38 -11.89
C ARG A 225 -10.35 6.94 -11.55
N LEU A 226 -10.27 6.61 -10.26
CA LEU A 226 -10.15 5.22 -9.83
C LEU A 226 -11.41 4.44 -10.19
N ILE A 227 -11.27 3.18 -10.57
CA ILE A 227 -12.41 2.31 -10.86
C ILE A 227 -13.37 2.28 -9.66
N GLY A 228 -14.67 2.43 -9.93
CA GLY A 228 -15.72 2.47 -8.90
C GLY A 228 -15.69 3.68 -7.97
N ARG A 229 -14.91 4.74 -8.27
CA ARG A 229 -14.85 5.98 -7.44
C ARG A 229 -14.85 7.24 -8.30
N ALA A 230 -15.27 8.35 -7.70
CA ALA A 230 -15.24 9.67 -8.36
C ALA A 230 -13.86 10.36 -8.30
N SER A 231 -12.97 9.90 -7.42
CA SER A 231 -11.67 10.53 -7.15
C SER A 231 -10.57 9.99 -8.07
N THR A 232 -9.61 10.84 -8.41
CA THR A 232 -8.34 10.47 -9.07
C THR A 232 -7.21 10.20 -8.05
N ILE A 233 -7.51 10.26 -6.75
CA ILE A 233 -6.53 10.10 -5.69
C ILE A 233 -6.58 8.68 -5.15
N GLU A 234 -5.51 7.93 -5.45
CA GLU A 234 -5.23 6.63 -4.85
C GLU A 234 -4.58 6.80 -3.48
N LEU A 235 -5.02 6.02 -2.50
CA LEU A 235 -4.39 5.94 -1.19
C LEU A 235 -3.54 4.66 -1.16
N LEU A 236 -2.22 4.81 -1.12
CA LEU A 236 -1.26 3.71 -1.12
C LEU A 236 -0.51 3.65 0.21
N LEU A 237 -0.76 2.60 0.99
CA LEU A 237 0.00 2.30 2.20
C LEU A 237 1.36 1.77 1.78
N ASP A 238 2.47 2.21 2.37
CA ASP A 238 3.80 1.62 2.23
C ASP A 238 4.55 1.59 3.57
#